data_AF-A0A967GPQ0-F1
#
_entry.id   AF-A0A967GPQ0-F1
#
_cell.length_a   1.000
_cell.length_b   1.000
_cell.length_c   1.000
_cell.angle_alpha   90.00
_cell.angle_beta   90.00
_cell.angle_gamma   90.00
#
_symmetry.space_group_name_H-M   'P 1'
#
loop_
_entity.id
_entity.type
_entity.pdbx_description
1 polymer ?
#
loop_
_entity_poly.entity_id
_entity_poly.type
_entity_poly.pdbx_seq_one_letter_code
_entity_poly.pdbx_strand_id
1 'polypeptide(L)'
;MAVLLDVSLPAMNLPVPLKILNIFACLLFAGFAWVQYNDIDPEVYYHPSSLDAALWLLFYALIAVLCVVILFKPLPGWLMVAAALACVVELGRTGPGLWDNLFGEESFTMVQTSMSADDPRVELTREFFGALIALAGVILLWLEGRFAAKTRGQSDPSEA
;
A
#
# COMPACT_ATOMS: atom_id res chain seq x y z
N MET A 1 -31.70 -0.92 24.77
CA MET A 1 -30.39 -1.53 24.51
C MET A 1 -29.73 -0.76 23.37
N ALA A 2 -29.11 0.38 23.69
CA ALA A 2 -28.46 1.27 22.73
C ALA A 2 -27.16 1.77 23.37
N VAL A 3 -26.12 0.97 23.25
CA VAL A 3 -24.74 1.44 23.44
C VAL A 3 -24.30 1.88 22.05
N LEU A 4 -24.72 3.10 21.67
CA LEU A 4 -24.06 3.80 20.58
C LEU A 4 -22.68 4.17 21.11
N LEU A 5 -21.70 3.46 20.58
CA LEU A 5 -20.28 3.75 20.68
C LEU A 5 -20.06 5.20 20.19
N ASP A 6 -20.10 6.15 21.12
CA ASP A 6 -19.50 7.47 20.93
C ASP A 6 -17.97 7.27 20.96
N VAL A 7 -17.46 6.65 19.91
CA VAL A 7 -16.03 6.54 19.62
C VAL A 7 -15.68 7.82 18.86
N SER A 8 -15.88 8.96 19.51
CA SER A 8 -15.24 10.21 19.13
C SER A 8 -13.75 10.07 19.51
N LEU A 9 -13.02 9.26 18.74
CA LEU A 9 -11.58 9.23 18.85
C LEU A 9 -11.08 10.59 18.37
N PRO A 10 -10.34 11.33 19.20
CA PRO A 10 -9.80 12.62 18.77
C PRO A 10 -8.97 12.37 17.52
N ALA A 11 -9.34 13.05 16.42
CA ALA A 11 -8.66 12.95 15.15
C ALA A 11 -7.15 13.15 15.37
N MET A 12 -6.33 12.38 14.66
CA MET A 12 -4.89 12.52 14.78
C MET A 12 -4.48 13.94 14.37
N ASN A 13 -3.78 14.64 15.26
CA ASN A 13 -3.26 15.97 14.97
C ASN A 13 -1.98 15.86 14.11
N LEU A 14 -2.13 15.35 12.89
CA LEU A 14 -1.08 15.34 11.90
C LEU A 14 -0.93 16.75 11.29
N PRO A 15 0.31 17.20 11.01
CA PRO A 15 0.53 18.42 10.26
C PRO A 15 -0.13 18.32 8.87
N VAL A 16 -0.63 19.46 8.37
CA VAL A 16 -1.39 19.52 7.10
C VAL A 16 -0.68 18.83 5.93
N PRO A 17 0.65 18.97 5.72
CA PRO A 17 1.34 18.26 4.64
C PRO A 17 1.21 16.74 4.70
N LEU A 18 1.25 16.15 5.90
CA LEU A 18 1.11 14.70 6.06
C LEU A 18 -0.33 14.23 5.82
N LYS A 19 -1.33 15.06 6.17
CA LYS A 19 -2.72 14.77 5.81
C LYS A 19 -2.92 14.75 4.29
N ILE A 20 -2.37 15.76 3.59
CA ILE A 20 -2.43 15.82 2.12
C ILE A 20 -1.72 14.62 1.49
N LEU A 21 -0.53 14.27 2.00
CA LEU A 21 0.23 13.12 1.52
C LEU A 21 -0.55 11.81 1.67
N ASN A 22 -1.18 11.59 2.84
CA ASN A 22 -1.99 10.40 3.08
C ASN A 22 -3.23 10.33 2.18
N ILE A 23 -3.90 11.46 1.93
CA ILE A 23 -5.03 11.51 0.99
C ILE A 23 -4.57 11.18 -0.43
N PHE A 24 -3.46 11.77 -0.87
CA PHE A 24 -2.87 11.47 -2.17
C PHE A 24 -2.47 9.99 -2.30
N ALA A 25 -1.79 9.44 -1.29
CA ALA A 25 -1.39 8.04 -1.26
C ALA A 25 -2.61 7.10 -1.27
N CYS A 26 -3.66 7.42 -0.51
CA CYS A 26 -4.93 6.68 -0.56
C CYS A 26 -5.50 6.64 -1.98
N LEU A 27 -5.59 7.79 -2.66
CA LEU A 27 -6.12 7.85 -4.03
C LEU A 27 -5.25 7.07 -5.01
N LEU A 28 -3.93 7.15 -4.86
CA LEU A 28 -2.97 6.39 -5.67
C LEU A 28 -3.16 4.88 -5.51
N PHE A 29 -3.15 4.37 -4.27
CA PHE A 29 -3.31 2.93 -4.01
C PHE A 29 -4.71 2.42 -4.32
N ALA A 30 -5.75 3.24 -4.13
CA ALA A 30 -7.09 2.92 -4.61
C ALA A 30 -7.13 2.80 -6.14
N GLY A 31 -6.40 3.67 -6.85
CA GLY A 31 -6.21 3.57 -8.30
C GLY A 31 -5.52 2.28 -8.72
N PHE A 32 -4.45 1.88 -8.02
CA PHE A 32 -3.78 0.59 -8.29
C PHE A 32 -4.70 -0.60 -8.02
N ALA A 33 -5.42 -0.60 -6.90
CA ALA A 33 -6.40 -1.65 -6.58
C ALA A 33 -7.52 -1.74 -7.64
N TRP A 34 -7.95 -0.59 -8.17
CA TRP A 34 -8.94 -0.53 -9.25
C TRP A 34 -8.43 -1.16 -10.55
N VAL A 35 -7.15 -0.95 -10.90
CA VAL A 35 -6.55 -1.63 -12.06
C VAL A 35 -6.58 -3.14 -11.86
N GLN A 36 -6.15 -3.64 -10.69
CA GLN A 36 -6.16 -5.09 -10.40
C GLN A 36 -7.56 -5.69 -10.35
N TYR A 37 -8.59 -4.91 -10.02
CA TYR A 37 -9.98 -5.39 -10.08
C TYR A 37 -10.38 -5.78 -11.50
N ASN A 38 -9.93 -5.01 -12.51
CA ASN A 38 -10.22 -5.32 -13.91
C ASN A 38 -9.47 -6.57 -14.38
N ASP A 39 -8.33 -6.88 -13.77
CA ASP A 39 -7.52 -8.07 -14.09
C ASP A 39 -8.09 -9.37 -13.48
N ILE A 40 -9.04 -9.27 -12.55
CA ILE A 40 -9.80 -10.41 -12.01
C ILE A 40 -10.90 -10.86 -13.00
N ASP A 41 -11.42 -9.94 -13.82
CA ASP A 41 -12.55 -10.21 -14.70
C ASP A 41 -12.12 -11.08 -15.90
N PRO A 42 -12.57 -12.34 -15.98
CA PRO A 42 -12.22 -13.24 -17.07
C PRO A 42 -12.81 -12.82 -18.43
N GLU A 43 -13.79 -11.91 -18.47
CA GLU A 43 -14.33 -11.34 -19.71
C GLU A 43 -13.43 -10.24 -20.29
N VAL A 44 -12.63 -9.59 -19.45
CA VAL A 44 -11.70 -8.52 -19.81
C VAL A 44 -10.28 -9.06 -20.03
N TYR A 45 -9.88 -10.09 -19.25
CA TYR A 45 -8.53 -10.64 -19.26
C TYR A 45 -8.49 -12.16 -19.45
N TYR A 46 -7.81 -12.61 -20.50
CA TYR A 46 -7.70 -14.03 -20.85
C TYR A 46 -6.38 -14.61 -20.31
N HIS A 47 -6.45 -15.56 -19.36
CA HIS A 47 -5.33 -16.35 -18.81
C HIS A 47 -4.36 -15.75 -17.74
N PRO A 48 -4.77 -14.95 -16.75
CA PRO A 48 -3.98 -14.77 -15.53
C PRO A 48 -4.48 -15.64 -14.36
N SER A 49 -3.62 -15.86 -13.36
CA SER A 49 -4.01 -16.42 -12.07
C SER A 49 -4.92 -15.42 -11.36
N SER A 50 -6.24 -15.61 -11.41
CA SER A 50 -7.22 -14.74 -10.73
C SER A 50 -6.96 -14.57 -9.23
N LEU A 51 -6.30 -15.56 -8.61
CA LEU A 51 -5.82 -15.49 -7.24
C LEU A 51 -4.73 -14.43 -7.06
N ASP A 52 -3.83 -14.29 -8.02
CA ASP A 52 -2.70 -13.34 -7.94
C ASP A 52 -3.21 -11.91 -8.08
N ALA A 53 -4.09 -11.65 -9.06
CA ALA A 53 -4.78 -10.36 -9.20
C ALA A 53 -5.60 -10.00 -7.94
N ALA A 54 -6.29 -10.98 -7.34
CA ALA A 54 -7.03 -10.77 -6.09
C ALA A 54 -6.11 -10.43 -4.91
N LEU A 55 -4.94 -11.07 -4.80
CA LEU A 55 -3.96 -10.76 -3.75
C LEU A 55 -3.42 -9.33 -3.90
N TRP A 56 -3.07 -8.93 -5.13
CA TRP A 56 -2.62 -7.55 -5.40
C TRP A 56 -3.72 -6.51 -5.16
N LEU A 57 -4.98 -6.81 -5.53
CA LEU A 57 -6.11 -5.96 -5.20
C LEU A 57 -6.23 -5.76 -3.69
N LEU A 58 -6.22 -6.84 -2.92
CA LEU A 58 -6.34 -6.80 -1.46
C LEU A 58 -5.14 -6.08 -0.82
N PHE A 59 -3.94 -6.29 -1.36
CA PHE A 59 -2.71 -5.62 -0.93
C PHE A 59 -2.85 -4.11 -1.10
N TYR A 60 -3.15 -3.61 -2.30
CA TYR A 60 -3.28 -2.17 -2.53
C TYR A 60 -4.46 -1.55 -1.79
N ALA A 61 -5.60 -2.25 -1.70
CA ALA A 61 -6.75 -1.81 -0.93
C ALA A 61 -6.43 -1.67 0.56
N LEU A 62 -5.67 -2.61 1.13
CA LEU A 62 -5.20 -2.52 2.51
C LEU A 62 -4.38 -1.23 2.71
N ILE A 63 -3.38 -0.98 1.87
CA ILE A 63 -2.54 0.22 2.02
C ILE A 63 -3.37 1.50 1.91
N ALA A 64 -4.31 1.57 0.96
CA ALA A 64 -5.22 2.70 0.82
C ALA A 64 -6.05 2.94 2.09
N VAL A 65 -6.61 1.87 2.68
CA VAL A 65 -7.37 1.95 3.93
C VAL A 65 -6.49 2.44 5.08
N LEU A 66 -5.25 1.97 5.20
CA LEU A 66 -4.33 2.41 6.25
C LEU A 66 -4.04 3.93 6.16
N CYS A 67 -3.83 4.45 4.95
CA CYS A 67 -3.64 5.89 4.69
C CYS A 67 -4.86 6.74 5.10
N VAL A 68 -6.08 6.20 5.04
CA VAL A 68 -7.27 6.92 5.52
C VAL A 68 -7.41 6.80 7.04
N VAL A 69 -7.23 5.59 7.59
CA VAL A 69 -7.44 5.31 9.01
C VAL A 69 -6.50 6.14 9.90
N ILE A 70 -5.25 6.33 9.49
CA ILE A 70 -4.26 7.12 10.24
C ILE A 70 -4.70 8.57 10.46
N LEU A 71 -5.58 9.12 9.61
CA LEU A 71 -6.11 10.48 9.77
C LEU A 71 -7.02 10.61 11.00
N PHE A 72 -7.64 9.51 11.41
CA PHE A 72 -8.62 9.49 12.49
C PHE A 72 -8.07 8.86 13.76
N LYS A 73 -7.23 7.83 13.65
CA LYS A 73 -6.72 7.09 14.81
C LYS A 73 -5.34 6.47 14.54
N PRO A 74 -4.53 6.25 15.58
CA PRO A 74 -3.26 5.57 15.42
C PRO A 74 -3.48 4.12 14.95
N LEU A 75 -2.57 3.66 14.08
CA LEU A 75 -2.57 2.29 13.59
C LEU A 75 -1.85 1.37 14.60
N PRO A 76 -2.37 0.17 14.87
CA PRO A 76 -1.72 -0.75 15.80
C PRO A 76 -0.41 -1.28 15.20
N GLY A 77 0.65 -1.36 16.01
CA GLY A 77 1.99 -1.70 15.52
C GLY A 77 2.08 -3.06 14.83
N TRP A 78 1.36 -4.08 15.32
CA TRP A 78 1.34 -5.40 14.69
C TRP A 78 0.81 -5.36 13.24
N LEU A 79 -0.15 -4.48 12.96
CA LEU A 79 -0.73 -4.32 11.61
C LEU A 79 0.30 -3.70 10.66
N MET A 80 1.11 -2.77 11.16
CA MET A 80 2.19 -2.16 10.38
C MET A 80 3.32 -3.15 10.11
N VAL A 81 3.65 -4.02 11.08
CA VAL A 81 4.60 -5.12 10.86
C VAL A 81 4.05 -6.08 9.80
N ALA A 82 2.78 -6.46 9.88
CA ALA A 82 2.15 -7.32 8.88
C ALA A 82 2.15 -6.67 7.48
N ALA A 83 1.81 -5.39 7.37
CA ALA A 83 1.84 -4.65 6.10
C ALA A 83 3.26 -4.55 5.53
N ALA A 84 4.26 -4.26 6.38
CA ALA A 84 5.66 -4.20 5.96
C ALA A 84 6.18 -5.56 5.47
N LEU A 85 5.83 -6.64 6.18
CA LEU A 85 6.18 -8.00 5.77
C LEU A 85 5.53 -8.36 4.43
N ALA A 86 4.25 -8.02 4.23
CA ALA A 86 3.58 -8.21 2.94
C ALA A 86 4.33 -7.49 1.81
N CYS A 87 4.72 -6.23 2.02
CA CYS A 87 5.50 -5.49 1.01
C CYS A 87 6.86 -6.16 0.72
N VAL A 88 7.57 -6.63 1.75
CA VAL A 88 8.87 -7.31 1.57
C VAL A 88 8.72 -8.63 0.82
N VAL A 89 7.64 -9.39 1.10
CA VAL A 89 7.32 -10.62 0.37
C VAL A 89 7.06 -10.33 -1.10
N GLU A 90 6.25 -9.31 -1.42
CA GLU A 90 5.98 -8.96 -2.81
C GLU A 90 7.23 -8.44 -3.54
N LEU A 91 8.07 -7.64 -2.88
CA LEU A 91 9.38 -7.24 -3.42
C LEU A 91 10.26 -8.45 -3.74
N GLY A 92 10.29 -9.45 -2.86
CA GLY A 92 11.03 -10.68 -3.10
C GLY A 92 10.48 -11.51 -4.26
N ARG A 93 9.15 -11.60 -4.40
CA ARG A 93 8.48 -12.36 -5.47
C ARG A 93 8.69 -11.74 -6.84
N THR A 94 8.65 -10.41 -6.91
CA THR A 94 8.68 -9.64 -8.17
C THR A 94 10.07 -9.18 -8.57
N GLY A 95 11.02 -9.20 -7.63
CA GLY A 95 12.41 -8.79 -7.83
C GLY A 95 13.14 -9.47 -9.00
N PRO A 96 12.97 -10.79 -9.24
CA PRO A 96 13.54 -11.44 -10.42
C PRO A 96 13.09 -10.79 -11.75
N GLY A 97 11.83 -10.38 -11.85
CA GLY A 97 11.33 -9.71 -13.06
C GLY A 97 11.93 -8.32 -13.27
N LEU A 98 12.11 -7.54 -12.20
CA LEU A 98 12.88 -6.28 -12.27
C LEU A 98 14.33 -6.54 -12.69
N TRP A 99 14.97 -7.57 -12.13
CA TRP A 99 16.35 -7.92 -12.46
C TRP A 99 16.50 -8.25 -13.95
N ASP A 100 15.63 -9.11 -14.48
CA ASP A 100 15.66 -9.51 -15.88
C ASP A 100 15.28 -8.35 -16.82
N ASN A 101 14.48 -7.38 -16.37
CA ASN A 101 14.17 -6.19 -17.16
C ASN A 101 15.36 -5.21 -17.22
N LEU A 102 16.14 -5.11 -16.14
CA LEU A 102 17.29 -4.20 -16.05
C LEU A 102 18.57 -4.78 -16.68
N PHE A 103 18.77 -6.09 -16.54
CA PHE A 103 20.05 -6.74 -16.86
C PHE A 103 19.92 -7.89 -17.86
N GLY A 104 18.70 -8.22 -18.31
CA GLY A 104 18.47 -9.21 -19.34
C GLY A 104 18.90 -8.76 -20.74
N GLU A 105 18.72 -9.65 -21.72
CA GLU A 105 19.17 -9.41 -23.10
C GLU A 105 18.26 -8.46 -23.88
N GLU A 106 16.98 -8.41 -23.51
CA GLU A 106 15.97 -7.56 -24.12
C GLU A 106 16.00 -6.15 -23.53
N SER A 107 15.61 -5.15 -24.32
CA SER A 107 15.63 -3.74 -23.87
C SER A 107 14.66 -3.49 -22.71
N PHE A 108 15.11 -2.69 -21.73
CA PHE A 108 14.28 -2.26 -20.62
C PHE A 108 12.97 -1.59 -21.10
N THR A 109 11.85 -2.03 -20.56
CA THR A 109 10.54 -1.38 -20.78
C THR A 109 9.63 -1.49 -19.55
N MET A 110 8.84 -0.45 -19.34
CA MET A 110 7.78 -0.38 -18.32
C MET A 110 6.38 -0.25 -18.93
N VAL A 111 6.31 -0.17 -20.26
CA VAL A 111 5.08 -0.01 -21.02
C VAL A 111 4.90 -1.27 -21.85
N GLN A 112 3.82 -1.99 -21.58
CA GLN A 112 3.51 -3.20 -22.31
C GLN A 112 2.89 -2.83 -23.66
N THR A 113 3.44 -3.38 -24.74
CA THR A 113 2.90 -3.20 -26.10
C THR A 113 1.82 -4.24 -26.44
N SER A 114 1.77 -5.36 -25.71
CA SER A 114 0.69 -6.35 -25.77
C SER A 114 0.54 -7.08 -24.42
N MET A 115 -0.69 -7.44 -24.02
CA MET A 115 -0.96 -8.27 -22.84
C MET A 115 -0.46 -9.73 -22.96
N SER A 116 0.37 -10.03 -23.95
CA SER A 116 0.92 -11.37 -24.13
C SER A 116 1.77 -11.76 -22.92
N ALA A 117 1.60 -13.00 -22.48
CA ALA A 117 2.42 -13.64 -21.44
C ALA A 117 3.89 -13.84 -21.86
N ASP A 118 4.25 -13.48 -23.10
CA ASP A 118 5.58 -13.68 -23.66
C ASP A 118 6.66 -12.82 -22.99
N ASP A 119 6.30 -11.70 -22.34
CA ASP A 119 7.24 -10.87 -21.57
C ASP A 119 6.73 -10.52 -20.15
N PRO A 120 6.90 -11.44 -19.17
CA PRO A 120 6.44 -11.21 -17.80
C PRO A 120 7.26 -10.15 -17.05
N ARG A 121 8.40 -9.71 -17.59
CA ARG A 121 9.33 -8.81 -16.88
C ARG A 121 8.72 -7.44 -16.67
N VAL A 122 7.91 -6.95 -17.62
CA VAL A 122 7.26 -5.64 -17.53
C VAL A 122 6.27 -5.60 -16.37
N GLU A 123 5.39 -6.60 -16.26
CA GLU A 123 4.40 -6.67 -15.18
C GLU A 123 5.10 -6.83 -13.82
N LEU A 124 6.01 -7.80 -13.71
CA LEU A 124 6.76 -8.02 -12.47
C LEU A 124 7.57 -6.78 -12.05
N THR A 125 8.10 -6.01 -13.00
CA THR A 125 8.79 -4.76 -12.69
C THR A 125 7.82 -3.71 -12.12
N ARG A 126 6.63 -3.58 -12.71
CA ARG A 126 5.59 -2.66 -12.23
C ARG A 126 5.11 -3.03 -10.84
N GLU A 127 4.85 -4.32 -10.62
CA GLU A 127 4.47 -4.88 -9.33
C GLU A 127 5.56 -4.65 -8.28
N PHE A 128 6.84 -4.84 -8.62
CA PHE A 128 7.96 -4.54 -7.73
C PHE A 128 7.96 -3.08 -7.29
N PHE A 129 7.83 -2.13 -8.22
CA PHE A 129 7.79 -0.72 -7.88
C PHE A 129 6.53 -0.35 -7.09
N GLY A 130 5.40 -0.99 -7.37
CA GLY A 130 4.18 -0.87 -6.58
C GLY A 130 4.38 -1.29 -5.12
N ALA A 131 5.00 -2.46 -4.89
CA ALA A 131 5.36 -2.93 -3.57
C ALA A 131 6.42 -2.05 -2.87
N LEU A 132 7.37 -1.48 -3.63
CA LEU A 132 8.39 -0.58 -3.09
C LEU A 132 7.77 0.73 -2.58
N ILE A 133 6.87 1.33 -3.37
CA ILE A 133 6.15 2.55 -2.99
C ILE A 133 5.21 2.25 -1.81
N ALA A 134 4.56 1.08 -1.78
CA ALA A 134 3.77 0.62 -0.64
C ALA A 134 4.62 0.50 0.64
N LEU A 135 5.80 -0.10 0.57
CA LEU A 135 6.71 -0.21 1.72
C LEU A 135 7.11 1.17 2.25
N ALA A 136 7.47 2.10 1.36
CA ALA A 136 7.77 3.48 1.73
C ALA A 136 6.58 4.14 2.44
N GLY A 137 5.36 3.95 1.93
CA GLY A 137 4.12 4.40 2.56
C GLY A 137 3.92 3.81 3.96
N VAL A 138 4.09 2.50 4.13
CA VAL A 138 3.98 1.84 5.45
C VAL A 138 5.00 2.38 6.45
N ILE A 139 6.24 2.63 6.02
CA ILE A 139 7.27 3.24 6.87
C ILE A 139 6.84 4.64 7.30
N LEU A 140 6.32 5.45 6.39
CA LEU A 140 5.82 6.80 6.72
C LEU A 140 4.65 6.73 7.71
N LEU A 141 3.67 5.84 7.51
CA LEU A 141 2.56 5.61 8.43
C LEU A 141 3.04 5.23 9.84
N TRP A 142 4.08 4.39 9.94
CA TRP A 142 4.69 4.03 11.21
C TRP A 142 5.32 5.24 11.91
N LEU A 143 6.05 6.07 11.17
CA LEU A 143 6.67 7.29 11.69
C LEU A 143 5.62 8.30 12.17
N GLU A 144 4.53 8.47 11.42
CA GLU A 144 3.38 9.29 11.79
C GLU A 144 2.73 8.84 13.10
N GLY A 145 2.49 7.53 13.23
CA GLY A 145 1.94 6.94 14.45
C GLY A 145 2.83 7.21 15.68
N ARG A 146 4.16 7.12 15.52
CA ARG A 146 5.12 7.42 16.59
C ARG A 146 5.18 8.91 16.93
N PHE A 147 5.14 9.78 15.92
CA PHE A 147 5.09 11.23 16.14
C PHE A 147 3.84 11.64 16.93
N ALA A 148 2.68 11.11 16.55
CA ALA A 148 1.41 11.39 17.23
C ALA A 148 1.34 10.83 18.66
N ALA A 149 2.05 9.73 18.96
CA ALA A 149 2.16 9.21 20.32
C ALA A 149 3.03 10.11 21.21
N LYS A 150 4.16 10.60 20.68
CA LYS A 150 5.09 11.48 21.41
C LYS A 150 4.44 12.83 21.79
N THR A 151 3.65 13.43 20.90
CA THR A 151 2.99 14.72 21.18
C THR A 151 1.91 14.60 22.27
N ARG A 152 1.21 13.45 22.36
CA ARG A 152 0.26 13.20 23.45
C ARG A 152 0.92 13.10 24.82
N GLY A 153 2.07 12.40 24.90
CA GLY A 153 2.80 12.25 26.17
C GLY A 153 3.36 13.57 26.71
N GLN A 154 3.62 14.57 25.87
CA GLN A 154 4.05 15.90 26.31
C GLN A 154 2.91 16.81 26.80
N SER A 155 1.66 16.50 26.42
CA SER A 155 0.48 17.30 26.77
C SER A 155 -0.23 16.86 28.05
N ASP A 156 0.24 15.80 28.71
CA ASP A 156 -0.27 15.35 30.01
C ASP A 156 0.58 15.93 31.16
N PRO A 157 0.11 17.01 31.84
CA PRO A 157 0.86 17.63 32.92
C PRO A 157 0.91 16.79 34.21
N SER A 158 0.30 15.59 34.25
CA SER A 158 0.33 14.71 35.43
C SER A 158 1.61 13.88 35.58
N GLU A 159 2.50 13.89 34.59
CA GLU A 159 3.81 13.20 34.61
C GLU A 159 5.02 14.11 34.90
N ALA A 160 4.80 15.37 35.30
CA ALA A 160 5.84 16.34 35.69
C ALA A 160 5.77 16.70 37.19
#